data_AF-A0A6M3ILC6-F1
#
_entry.id   AF-A0A6M3ILC6-F1
#
_cell.length_a   1.000
_cell.length_b   1.000
_cell.length_c   1.000
_cell.angle_alpha   90.00
_cell.angle_beta   90.00
_cell.angle_gamma   90.00
#
_symmetry.space_group_name_H-M   'P 1'
#
loop_
_entity.id
_entity.type
_entity.pdbx_description
1 polymer ?
#
loop_
_entity_poly.entity_id
_entity_poly.type
_entity_poly.pdbx_seq_one_letter_code
_entity_poly.pdbx_strand_id
1 'polypeptide(L)' 'MGRGGRGKGDEVKLSFYCGHYKKVISLIDEPDECTESGKIEVNESDWKAGNVMINCPECGAELFQEMDHFEVMK' A
#
# COMPACT_ATOMS: atom_id res chain seq x y z
N MET A 1 -31.23 9.77 -13.33
CA MET A 1 -29.98 8.95 -13.29
C MET A 1 -28.80 9.91 -13.41
N GLY A 2 -28.36 10.48 -12.29
CA GLY A 2 -27.27 11.46 -12.28
C GLY A 2 -25.93 10.77 -12.52
N ARG A 3 -25.31 11.05 -13.66
CA ARG A 3 -23.89 10.77 -13.92
C ARG A 3 -23.06 11.82 -13.18
N GLY A 4 -22.63 11.51 -11.97
CA GLY A 4 -21.66 12.33 -11.22
C GLY A 4 -20.25 11.88 -11.57
N GLY A 5 -19.48 12.74 -12.26
CA GLY A 5 -18.15 12.43 -12.76
C GLY A 5 -17.16 12.05 -11.65
N ARG A 6 -16.32 11.05 -11.93
CA ARG A 6 -15.07 10.83 -11.20
C ARG A 6 -14.22 12.09 -11.41
N GLY A 7 -14.07 12.87 -10.34
CA GLY A 7 -13.31 14.10 -10.32
C GLY A 7 -11.89 13.86 -10.82
N LYS A 8 -11.51 14.58 -11.87
CA LYS A 8 -10.14 14.83 -12.26
C LYS A 8 -9.63 15.90 -11.30
N GLY A 9 -8.67 15.60 -10.42
CA GLY A 9 -8.26 16.58 -9.42
C GLY A 9 -6.96 16.32 -8.71
N ASP A 10 -6.89 15.28 -7.88
CA ASP A 10 -5.88 15.25 -6.84
C ASP A 10 -5.33 13.83 -6.73
N GLU A 11 -4.16 13.59 -7.32
CA GLU A 11 -3.39 12.37 -7.17
C GLU A 11 -2.30 12.63 -6.13
N VAL A 12 -2.18 11.76 -5.13
CA VAL A 12 -1.13 11.81 -4.12
C VAL A 12 -0.10 10.72 -4.42
N LYS A 13 1.18 11.13 -4.39
CA LYS A 13 2.31 10.22 -4.53
C LYS A 13 2.67 9.68 -3.16
N LEU A 14 2.67 8.37 -3.04
CA LEU A 14 3.02 7.66 -1.81
C LEU A 14 4.21 6.75 -2.10
N SER A 15 5.13 6.67 -1.16
CA SER A 15 6.07 5.55 -1.08
C SER A 15 5.49 4.49 -0.16
N PHE A 16 5.54 3.22 -0.57
CA PHE A 16 5.16 2.10 0.29
C PHE A 16 6.38 1.28 0.70
N TYR A 17 6.33 0.71 1.90
CA TYR A 17 7.27 -0.29 2.40
C TYR A 17 6.49 -1.47 2.98
N CYS A 18 6.80 -2.69 2.52
CA CYS A 18 6.06 -3.86 2.94
C CYS A 18 6.34 -4.23 4.40
N GLY A 19 7.59 -4.50 4.78
CA GLY A 19 7.97 -4.89 6.16
C GLY A 19 7.25 -6.15 6.70
N HIS A 20 6.54 -6.90 5.85
CA HIS A 20 5.76 -8.04 6.30
C HIS A 20 6.64 -9.28 6.32
N TYR A 21 6.66 -9.99 7.45
CA TYR A 21 7.35 -11.27 7.55
C TYR A 21 6.68 -12.30 6.62
N LYS A 22 7.46 -12.94 5.76
CA LYS A 22 6.98 -14.09 4.99
C LYS A 22 6.54 -15.16 5.98
N LYS A 23 5.41 -15.83 5.70
CA LYS A 23 4.97 -16.95 6.53
C LYS A 23 6.12 -17.95 6.62
N VAL A 24 6.56 -18.20 7.85
CA VAL A 24 7.60 -19.17 8.19
C VAL A 24 7.16 -20.52 7.61
N ILE A 25 7.80 -20.94 6.51
CA ILE A 25 7.53 -22.24 5.88
C ILE A 25 8.30 -23.35 6.62
N SER A 26 9.28 -22.98 7.46
CA SER A 26 10.17 -23.90 8.16
C SER A 26 10.60 -23.34 9.52
N LEU A 27 10.48 -24.13 10.58
CA LEU A 27 10.88 -23.79 11.98
C LEU A 27 12.40 -23.58 12.17
N ILE A 28 13.18 -23.66 11.09
CA ILE A 28 14.65 -23.68 11.09
C ILE A 28 15.23 -22.34 10.59
N ASP A 29 14.46 -21.56 9.83
CA ASP A 29 14.87 -20.28 9.26
C ASP A 29 14.06 -19.13 9.90
N GLU A 30 14.75 -18.05 10.26
CA GLU A 30 14.10 -16.80 10.66
C GLU A 30 13.24 -16.29 9.49
N PRO A 31 12.03 -15.77 9.75
CA PRO A 31 11.17 -15.29 8.68
C PRO A 31 11.86 -14.18 7.89
N ASP A 32 12.02 -14.38 6.59
CA ASP A 32 12.46 -13.32 5.68
C ASP A 32 11.45 -12.17 5.73
N GLU A 33 11.90 -11.00 6.18
CA GLU A 33 11.12 -9.77 6.10
C GLU A 33 11.06 -9.31 4.65
N CYS A 34 9.86 -9.07 4.13
CA CYS A 34 9.68 -8.50 2.81
C CYS A 34 10.11 -7.02 2.84
N THR A 35 11.30 -6.75 2.30
CA THR A 35 11.87 -5.39 2.21
C THR A 35 11.42 -4.61 0.98
N GLU A 36 10.45 -5.17 0.24
CA GLU A 36 9.93 -4.55 -0.97
C GLU A 36 9.35 -3.16 -0.70
N SER A 37 9.77 -2.21 -1.53
CA SER A 37 9.33 -0.83 -1.46
C SER A 37 9.14 -0.25 -2.86
N GLY A 38 8.26 0.72 -2.98
CA GLY A 38 7.96 1.31 -4.27
C GLY A 38 7.20 2.62 -4.14
N LYS A 39 6.82 3.16 -5.29
CA LYS A 39 6.05 4.40 -5.39
C LYS A 39 4.72 4.09 -6.06
N ILE A 40 3.66 4.61 -5.50
CA ILE A 40 2.31 4.49 -6.05
C ILE A 40 1.68 5.88 -6.15
N GLU A 41 0.76 6.00 -7.08
CA GLU A 41 -0.09 7.17 -7.25
C GLU A 41 -1.52 6.73 -6.97
N VAL A 42 -2.16 7.37 -5.99
CA VAL A 42 -3.53 7.07 -5.60
C VAL A 42 -4.34 8.37 -5.59
N ASN A 43 -5.66 8.26 -5.69
CA ASN A 43 -6.50 9.45 -5.54
C ASN A 43 -6.38 9.97 -4.11
N GLU A 44 -6.22 11.29 -3.98
CA GLU A 44 -6.18 11.97 -2.70
C GLU A 44 -7.47 11.78 -1.91
N SER A 45 -8.62 11.66 -2.60
CA SER A 45 -9.91 11.35 -1.97
C SER A 45 -9.93 9.97 -1.31
N ASP A 46 -9.35 8.95 -1.96
CA ASP A 46 -9.23 7.60 -1.40
C ASP A 46 -8.25 7.58 -0.22
N TRP A 47 -7.13 8.30 -0.35
CA TRP A 47 -6.16 8.47 0.74
C TRP A 47 -6.77 9.18 1.95
N LYS A 48 -7.51 10.27 1.74
CA LYS A 48 -8.21 10.98 2.84
C LYS A 48 -9.32 10.14 3.46
N ALA A 49 -9.92 9.23 2.70
CA ALA A 49 -10.95 8.32 3.19
C ALA A 49 -10.38 7.10 3.94
N GLY A 50 -9.06 6.87 3.92
CA GLY A 50 -8.46 5.67 4.52
C GLY A 50 -8.68 4.39 3.70
N ASN A 51 -9.05 4.51 2.42
CA ASN A 51 -9.42 3.38 1.56
C ASN A 51 -8.26 2.90 0.66
N VAL A 52 -7.04 3.35 0.94
CA VAL A 52 -5.88 2.94 0.14
C VAL A 52 -5.37 1.59 0.65
N MET A 53 -5.38 0.61 -0.24
CA MET A 53 -4.79 -0.70 -0.03
C MET A 53 -4.05 -1.11 -1.31
N ILE A 54 -2.87 -1.68 -1.15
CA ILE A 54 -2.14 -2.32 -2.25
C ILE A 54 -1.73 -3.72 -1.83
N ASN A 55 -1.53 -4.60 -2.80
CA ASN A 55 -0.82 -5.84 -2.58
C ASN A 55 0.67 -5.64 -2.83
N CYS A 56 1.51 -6.09 -1.90
CA CYS A 56 2.94 -6.15 -2.12
C CYS A 56 3.21 -7.05 -3.34
N PRO A 57 3.92 -6.57 -4.37
CA PRO A 57 4.18 -7.36 -5.58
C PRO A 57 5.15 -8.53 -5.33
N GLU A 58 5.91 -8.49 -4.23
CA GLU A 58 6.92 -9.50 -3.90
C GLU A 58 6.30 -10.65 -3.07
N CYS A 59 5.67 -10.33 -1.94
CA CYS A 59 5.11 -11.35 -1.03
C CYS A 59 3.59 -11.54 -1.13
N GLY A 60 2.88 -10.67 -1.85
CA GLY A 60 1.42 -10.69 -1.97
C GLY A 60 0.66 -10.17 -0.74
N ALA A 61 1.35 -9.71 0.30
CA ALA A 61 0.70 -9.18 1.51
C ALA A 61 -0.16 -7.95 1.20
N GLU A 62 -1.30 -7.84 1.86
CA GLU A 62 -2.18 -6.68 1.77
C GLU A 62 -1.65 -5.57 2.69
N LEU A 63 -1.19 -4.48 2.08
CA LEU A 63 -0.70 -3.29 2.76
C LEU A 63 -1.85 -2.29 2.82
N PHE A 64 -2.38 -2.09 4.02
CA PHE A 64 -3.45 -1.13 4.27
C PHE A 64 -2.86 0.19 4.76
N GLN A 65 -3.46 1.31 4.35
CA GLN A 65 -3.04 2.64 4.75
C GLN A 65 -2.86 2.82 6.27
N GLU A 66 -3.69 2.14 7.06
CA GLU A 66 -3.73 2.24 8.52
C GLU A 66 -2.54 1.56 9.22
N MET A 67 -1.73 0.78 8.49
CA MET A 67 -0.64 -0.04 9.04
C MET A 67 0.75 0.60 8.86
N ASP A 68 0.82 1.92 8.70
CA ASP A 68 2.08 2.70 8.59
C ASP A 68 2.99 2.27 7.41
N HIS A 69 2.46 1.52 6.45
CA HIS A 69 3.20 1.07 5.27
C HIS A 69 3.43 2.16 4.24
N PHE A 70 2.76 3.31 4.34
CA PHE A 70 2.72 4.34 3.31
C PHE A 70 3.20 5.68 3.87
N GLU A 71 4.09 6.32 3.12
CA GLU A 71 4.57 7.66 3.41
C GLU A 71 4.20 8.59 2.25
N VAL A 72 3.62 9.75 2.57
CA VAL A 72 3.29 10.77 1.58
C VAL A 72 4.58 11.45 1.11
N MET A 73 4.87 11.36 -0.19
CA MET A 73 6.01 12.04 -0.78
C MET A 73 5.68 13.53 -0.96
N LYS A 74 6.52 14.41 -0.40
CA LYS A 74 6.41 15.88 -0.56
C LYS A 74 7.03 16.37 -1.87
#